data_AF-A0A6A0B913-F1
#
_entry.id   AF-A0A6A0B913-F1
#
_cell.length_a   1.000
_cell.length_b   1.000
_cell.length_c   1.000
_cell.angle_alpha   90.00
_cell.angle_beta   90.00
_cell.angle_gamma   90.00
#
_symmetry.space_group_name_H-M   'P 1'
#
loop_
_entity.id
_entity.type
_entity.pdbx_description
1 polymer ?
#
loop_
_entity_poly.entity_id
_entity_poly.type
_entity_poly.pdbx_seq_one_letter_code
_entity_poly.pdbx_strand_id
1 'polypeptide(L)'
;MKKYLLIGGLTLFMPVILFVTILFTISKNNDSASADAQTQTGGYYVKHWSGADAYTHNLLCQRYGITADQLDGFLATTGISYDKNRINGAKLLEWQKASGLDVRAIVAIAQMESSYGTAGVATQKGANMFGYGAFDNDPNNASNFNDEKAVVGLTTQTIIANKNETFKDQDDKAKALANGSWNPSMGGVYFTATNGTGQKRADVMTALDKWIDDHGGTPDPPCGYGAIGGVVGGGAIGILDQVAGQRIGSGQCYALTSYYAEKMGFGALSGGIAAADIGKDYNWAAKGWQVITDPKAMKMKTGDIINFKRGGLINYGSFGVTVDGTYGHTGVVGGVNADGSIVLYDQNPKPVSKTTVSFPMSSVASIIHPPAGTK
;
A
#
# COMPACT_ATOMS: atom_id res chain seq x y z
N MET A 1 49.47 27.78 5.84
CA MET A 1 48.01 27.93 5.70
C MET A 1 47.45 26.82 4.83
N LYS A 2 46.98 25.72 5.41
CA LYS A 2 46.08 24.77 4.77
C LYS A 2 45.08 24.37 5.85
N LYS A 3 43.86 24.92 5.73
CA LYS A 3 42.78 24.73 6.69
C LYS A 3 42.16 23.35 6.45
N TYR A 4 42.07 22.59 7.53
CA TYR A 4 41.23 21.40 7.66
C TYR A 4 39.76 21.79 7.43
N LEU A 5 39.01 20.96 6.68
CA LEU A 5 37.55 20.96 6.76
C LEU A 5 37.14 19.56 7.21
N LEU A 6 36.78 19.47 8.49
CA LEU A 6 36.11 18.32 9.08
C LEU A 6 34.74 18.15 8.42
N ILE A 7 34.48 17.00 7.83
CA ILE A 7 33.13 16.54 7.53
C ILE A 7 32.58 16.04 8.87
N GLY A 8 31.69 16.84 9.46
CA GLY A 8 31.08 16.56 10.75
C GLY A 8 30.23 15.30 10.68
N GLY A 9 30.65 14.28 11.44
CA GLY A 9 29.80 13.16 11.79
C GLY A 9 28.62 13.68 12.62
N LEU A 10 27.42 13.52 12.09
CA LEU A 10 26.18 13.75 12.83
C LEU A 10 25.93 12.53 13.74
N THR A 11 26.73 12.39 14.81
CA THR A 11 26.37 11.51 15.93
C THR A 11 25.27 12.20 16.73
N LEU A 12 24.03 12.08 16.26
CA LEU A 12 22.85 12.46 17.03
C LEU A 12 22.45 11.29 17.92
N PHE A 13 23.11 11.15 19.07
CA PHE A 13 22.55 10.40 20.20
C PHE A 13 21.30 11.17 20.66
N MET A 14 20.11 10.80 20.14
CA MET A 14 18.85 11.22 20.75
C MET A 14 18.46 10.23 21.85
N PRO A 15 17.99 10.72 23.01
CA PRO A 15 17.52 9.85 24.08
C PRO A 15 16.29 9.09 23.60
N VAL A 16 16.29 7.79 23.91
CA VAL A 16 15.16 6.87 23.79
C VAL A 16 13.96 7.47 24.53
N ILE A 17 12.97 8.00 23.79
CA ILE A 17 11.69 8.40 24.37
C ILE A 17 10.67 7.34 23.98
N LEU A 18 10.64 6.27 24.78
CA LEU A 18 9.55 5.31 24.79
C LEU A 18 8.44 5.90 25.67
N PHE A 19 7.46 6.56 25.05
CA PHE A 19 6.13 6.75 25.63
C PHE A 19 5.11 6.28 24.59
N VAL A 20 4.93 4.97 24.53
CA VAL A 20 3.93 4.31 23.68
C VAL A 20 2.64 4.23 24.50
N THR A 21 1.93 5.34 24.56
CA THR A 21 0.60 5.40 25.18
C THR A 21 -0.43 4.84 24.20
N ILE A 22 -0.59 3.51 24.19
CA ILE A 22 -1.71 2.87 23.48
C ILE A 22 -2.97 3.05 24.34
N LEU A 23 -3.75 4.08 24.05
CA LEU A 23 -5.11 4.23 24.57
C LEU A 23 -6.02 3.23 23.84
N PHE A 24 -6.16 2.01 24.38
CA PHE A 24 -7.17 1.07 23.95
C PHE A 24 -8.56 1.45 24.48
N THR A 25 -9.54 1.56 23.59
CA THR A 25 -10.90 1.14 23.91
C THR A 25 -10.95 -0.38 23.78
N ILE A 26 -10.83 -1.09 24.91
CA ILE A 26 -10.93 -2.55 24.99
C ILE A 26 -12.36 -2.96 24.61
N SER A 27 -12.53 -3.57 23.44
CA SER A 27 -13.65 -4.50 23.21
C SER A 27 -13.13 -5.90 23.50
N LYS A 28 -13.57 -6.49 24.62
CA LYS A 28 -13.26 -7.88 24.97
C LYS A 28 -13.81 -8.79 23.88
N ASN A 29 -12.95 -9.46 23.12
CA ASN A 29 -13.29 -10.72 22.48
C ASN A 29 -12.08 -11.66 22.55
N ASN A 30 -12.39 -12.90 22.93
CA ASN A 30 -11.50 -13.93 23.42
C ASN A 30 -10.39 -14.33 22.45
N ASP A 31 -9.24 -14.63 23.05
CA ASP A 31 -8.11 -15.35 22.47
C ASP A 31 -8.54 -16.62 21.73
N SER A 32 -8.28 -16.61 20.43
CA SER A 32 -8.00 -17.79 19.60
C SER A 32 -7.44 -17.28 18.28
N ALA A 33 -6.19 -16.79 18.30
CA ALA A 33 -5.45 -16.51 17.08
C ALA A 33 -5.01 -17.84 16.45
N SER A 34 -5.92 -18.47 15.70
CA SER A 34 -5.58 -19.50 14.74
C SER A 34 -4.72 -18.86 13.65
N ALA A 35 -3.44 -19.23 13.63
CA ALA A 35 -2.49 -18.86 12.61
C ALA A 35 -2.91 -19.52 11.29
N ASP A 36 -3.60 -18.74 10.45
CA ASP A 36 -3.62 -18.98 9.01
C ASP A 36 -3.06 -17.72 8.35
N ALA A 37 -1.76 -17.77 8.06
CA ALA A 37 -1.00 -16.66 7.52
C ALA A 37 -1.38 -16.45 6.04
N GLN A 38 -2.46 -15.71 5.79
CA GLN A 38 -2.66 -15.02 4.53
C GLN A 38 -1.58 -13.94 4.41
N THR A 39 -0.55 -14.20 3.62
CA THR A 39 0.47 -13.23 3.19
C THR A 39 -0.21 -11.98 2.61
N GLN A 40 -0.28 -10.90 3.40
CA GLN A 40 -0.65 -9.58 2.90
C GLN A 40 0.59 -8.99 2.22
N THR A 41 0.73 -9.17 0.91
CA THR A 41 1.62 -8.34 0.10
C THR A 41 1.08 -6.91 0.07
N GLY A 42 1.95 -5.90 0.19
CA GLY A 42 1.56 -4.48 0.23
C GLY A 42 0.67 -4.09 -0.95
N GLY A 43 -0.25 -3.16 -0.74
CA GLY A 43 -1.35 -2.96 -1.67
C GLY A 43 -0.92 -2.44 -3.05
N TYR A 44 0.20 -1.71 -3.17
CA TYR A 44 0.59 -0.97 -4.39
C TYR A 44 2.09 -0.90 -4.61
N TYR A 45 2.53 -0.92 -5.88
CA TYR A 45 3.84 -0.44 -6.28
C TYR A 45 3.81 1.05 -6.64
N VAL A 46 4.74 1.80 -6.06
CA VAL A 46 5.03 3.19 -6.41
C VAL A 46 6.49 3.35 -6.82
N LYS A 47 6.79 4.39 -7.59
CA LYS A 47 8.17 4.68 -8.01
C LYS A 47 9.03 5.19 -6.85
N HIS A 48 8.51 6.20 -6.15
CA HIS A 48 9.13 6.75 -4.94
C HIS A 48 8.08 6.81 -3.83
N TRP A 49 7.06 7.66 -4.00
CA TRP A 49 6.05 7.93 -2.98
C TRP A 49 4.65 7.82 -3.60
N SER A 50 3.68 7.43 -2.77
CA SER A 50 2.25 7.51 -3.09
C SER A 50 1.66 8.90 -2.80
N GLY A 51 2.32 9.66 -1.92
CA GLY A 51 2.03 11.07 -1.62
C GLY A 51 3.04 12.00 -2.30
N ALA A 52 3.09 13.25 -1.82
CA ALA A 52 4.05 14.24 -2.32
C ALA A 52 5.50 13.90 -1.92
N ASP A 53 5.67 13.22 -0.80
CA ASP A 53 6.94 12.90 -0.14
C ASP A 53 6.79 11.68 0.78
N ALA A 54 7.88 11.29 1.46
CA ALA A 54 7.87 10.20 2.43
C ALA A 54 6.97 10.47 3.65
N TYR A 55 6.67 11.74 3.98
CA TYR A 55 5.85 12.09 5.14
C TYR A 55 4.37 11.83 4.90
N THR A 56 3.94 12.06 3.67
CA THR A 56 2.58 11.83 3.16
C THR A 56 2.41 10.49 2.43
N HIS A 57 3.45 9.67 2.40
CA HIS A 57 3.41 8.35 1.78
C HIS A 57 2.59 7.35 2.61
N ASN A 58 1.72 6.61 1.93
CA ASN A 58 0.99 5.48 2.49
C ASN A 58 1.98 4.31 2.68
N LEU A 59 2.17 3.89 3.92
CA LEU A 59 3.19 2.91 4.32
C LEU A 59 2.89 1.50 3.80
N LEU A 60 1.70 1.24 3.23
CA LEU A 60 1.33 -0.01 2.56
C LEU A 60 1.67 0.00 1.05
N CYS A 61 2.13 1.12 0.51
CA CYS A 61 2.62 1.24 -0.85
C CYS A 61 4.13 0.96 -0.87
N GLN A 62 4.59 0.06 -1.73
CA GLN A 62 5.97 -0.42 -1.77
C GLN A 62 6.70 0.08 -3.01
N ARG A 63 8.01 0.26 -2.90
CA ARG A 63 8.87 0.44 -4.08
C ARG A 63 9.34 -0.94 -4.56
N TYR A 64 9.03 -1.27 -5.82
CA TYR A 64 9.38 -2.56 -6.40
C TYR A 64 10.89 -2.75 -6.51
N GLY A 65 11.37 -3.99 -6.34
CA GLY A 65 12.73 -4.37 -6.74
C GLY A 65 13.85 -3.87 -5.83
N ILE A 66 13.55 -3.39 -4.61
CA ILE A 66 14.58 -3.12 -3.61
C ILE A 66 15.32 -4.43 -3.28
N THR A 67 16.65 -4.38 -3.26
CA THR A 67 17.51 -5.54 -3.00
C THR A 67 18.02 -5.58 -1.57
N ALA A 68 18.42 -6.77 -1.10
CA ALA A 68 19.03 -6.93 0.21
C ALA A 68 20.34 -6.13 0.34
N ASP A 69 21.18 -6.13 -0.70
CA ASP A 69 22.46 -5.40 -0.71
C ASP A 69 22.27 -3.88 -0.59
N GLN A 70 21.22 -3.32 -1.21
CA GLN A 70 20.89 -1.90 -1.05
C GLN A 70 20.51 -1.58 0.41
N LEU A 71 19.74 -2.45 1.05
CA LEU A 71 19.33 -2.30 2.45
C LEU A 71 20.52 -2.46 3.41
N ASP A 72 21.35 -3.49 3.22
CA ASP A 72 22.55 -3.72 4.02
C ASP A 72 23.56 -2.59 3.87
N GLY A 73 23.73 -2.07 2.65
CA GLY A 73 24.55 -0.89 2.38
C GLY A 73 24.05 0.33 3.14
N PHE A 74 22.74 0.60 3.10
CA PHE A 74 22.15 1.71 3.85
C PHE A 74 22.34 1.55 5.36
N LEU A 75 22.02 0.39 5.92
CA LEU A 75 22.17 0.11 7.35
C LEU A 75 23.61 0.34 7.82
N ALA A 76 24.60 -0.03 7.00
CA ALA A 76 26.01 0.23 7.30
C ALA A 76 26.37 1.72 7.38
N THR A 77 25.66 2.60 6.65
CA THR A 77 25.92 4.06 6.71
C THR A 77 25.47 4.71 8.00
N THR A 78 24.60 4.06 8.78
CA THR A 78 23.98 4.65 9.96
C THR A 78 24.95 4.84 11.14
N GLY A 79 26.09 4.15 11.15
CA GLY A 79 26.97 4.05 12.33
C GLY A 79 26.39 3.17 13.46
N ILE A 80 25.21 2.62 13.21
CA ILE A 80 24.48 1.54 13.88
C ILE A 80 25.29 0.32 14.32
N SER A 81 25.73 0.14 15.57
CA SER A 81 26.29 -1.15 16.00
C SER A 81 25.18 -2.16 16.34
N TYR A 82 24.45 -2.65 15.33
CA TYR A 82 23.35 -3.61 15.47
C TYR A 82 23.77 -5.07 15.24
N ASP A 83 22.95 -6.03 15.70
CA ASP A 83 23.15 -7.45 15.40
C ASP A 83 22.70 -7.76 13.96
N LYS A 84 23.68 -7.98 13.07
CA LYS A 84 23.45 -8.31 11.65
C LYS A 84 22.73 -9.64 11.44
N ASN A 85 22.71 -10.52 12.42
CA ASN A 85 21.90 -11.75 12.35
C ASN A 85 20.44 -11.48 12.70
N ARG A 86 20.14 -10.40 13.42
CA ARG A 86 18.79 -10.03 13.83
C ARG A 86 18.09 -9.16 12.79
N ILE A 87 18.79 -8.20 12.20
CA ILE A 87 18.31 -7.32 11.14
C ILE A 87 19.36 -7.18 10.04
N ASN A 88 18.94 -7.42 8.82
CA ASN A 88 19.72 -7.30 7.58
C ASN A 88 18.75 -7.19 6.39
N GLY A 89 19.28 -6.93 5.20
CA GLY A 89 18.49 -6.75 3.98
C GLY A 89 17.58 -7.93 3.67
N ALA A 90 18.04 -9.16 3.84
CA ALA A 90 17.22 -10.35 3.61
C ALA A 90 16.02 -10.41 4.56
N LYS A 91 16.24 -10.21 5.87
CA LYS A 91 15.18 -10.19 6.88
C LYS A 91 14.19 -9.05 6.69
N LEU A 92 14.69 -7.88 6.29
CA LEU A 92 13.84 -6.73 5.99
C LEU A 92 12.89 -7.00 4.82
N LEU A 93 13.37 -7.68 3.77
CA LEU A 93 12.52 -8.08 2.64
C LEU A 93 11.55 -9.21 3.01
N GLU A 94 11.96 -10.16 3.86
CA GLU A 94 11.05 -11.16 4.44
C GLU A 94 9.93 -10.51 5.24
N TRP A 95 10.26 -9.52 6.08
CA TRP A 95 9.29 -8.77 6.86
C TRP A 95 8.35 -7.94 6.00
N GLN A 96 8.84 -7.26 4.95
CA GLN A 96 7.97 -6.58 3.97
C GLN A 96 6.98 -7.56 3.32
N LYS A 97 7.44 -8.77 2.97
CA LYS A 97 6.57 -9.81 2.39
C LYS A 97 5.53 -10.33 3.38
N ALA A 98 5.92 -10.51 4.64
CA ALA A 98 5.04 -11.04 5.68
C ALA A 98 4.00 -10.02 6.15
N SER A 99 4.40 -8.75 6.30
CA SER A 99 3.55 -7.70 6.87
C SER A 99 2.81 -6.86 5.83
N GLY A 100 3.34 -6.78 4.60
CA GLY A 100 2.83 -5.88 3.56
C GLY A 100 3.30 -4.44 3.71
N LEU A 101 4.02 -4.11 4.77
CA LEU A 101 4.57 -2.77 5.01
C LEU A 101 5.76 -2.50 4.09
N ASP A 102 5.86 -1.28 3.56
CA ASP A 102 7.05 -0.84 2.82
C ASP A 102 8.32 -1.08 3.64
N VAL A 103 9.29 -1.78 3.05
CA VAL A 103 10.57 -2.06 3.69
C VAL A 103 11.28 -0.79 4.16
N ARG A 104 11.09 0.32 3.44
CA ARG A 104 11.65 1.62 3.85
C ARG A 104 11.03 2.10 5.16
N ALA A 105 9.73 1.89 5.35
CA ALA A 105 9.03 2.18 6.60
C ALA A 105 9.47 1.23 7.72
N ILE A 106 9.68 -0.06 7.43
CA ILE A 106 10.22 -1.02 8.41
C ILE A 106 11.59 -0.55 8.93
N VAL A 107 12.50 -0.12 8.05
CA VAL A 107 13.80 0.44 8.44
C VAL A 107 13.62 1.68 9.32
N ALA A 108 12.78 2.63 8.90
CA ALA A 108 12.57 3.87 9.65
C ALA A 108 11.98 3.63 11.05
N ILE A 109 10.99 2.73 11.15
CA ILE A 109 10.38 2.38 12.44
C ILE A 109 11.42 1.66 13.32
N ALA A 110 12.11 0.64 12.81
CA ALA A 110 13.12 -0.08 13.60
C ALA A 110 14.24 0.83 14.12
N GLN A 111 14.68 1.80 13.31
CA GLN A 111 15.67 2.80 13.72
C GLN A 111 15.14 3.67 14.85
N MET A 112 13.93 4.21 14.69
CA MET A 112 13.37 5.19 15.61
C MET A 112 12.82 4.57 16.91
N GLU A 113 12.34 3.33 16.86
CA GLU A 113 11.81 2.61 18.02
C GLU A 113 12.93 2.08 18.93
N SER A 114 14.00 1.56 18.35
CA SER A 114 14.99 0.81 19.13
C SER A 114 16.42 0.87 18.62
N SER A 115 16.73 1.78 17.69
CA SER A 115 18.05 1.82 17.03
C SER A 115 18.43 0.45 16.46
N TYR A 116 17.47 -0.19 15.77
CA TYR A 116 17.63 -1.54 15.22
C TYR A 116 17.84 -2.63 16.29
N GLY A 117 17.13 -2.52 17.41
CA GLY A 117 17.15 -3.49 18.50
C GLY A 117 18.30 -3.31 19.51
N THR A 118 19.07 -2.22 19.42
CA THR A 118 20.20 -1.95 20.33
C THR A 118 19.82 -1.09 21.54
N ALA A 119 18.58 -0.60 21.60
CA ALA A 119 18.13 0.33 22.62
C ALA A 119 16.83 -0.12 23.30
N GLY A 120 16.63 0.33 24.54
CA GLY A 120 15.41 0.10 25.31
C GLY A 120 15.09 -1.38 25.56
N VAL A 121 13.80 -1.69 25.62
CA VAL A 121 13.28 -3.05 25.87
C VAL A 121 13.73 -4.04 24.80
N ALA A 122 14.00 -3.59 23.57
CA ALA A 122 14.44 -4.44 22.48
C ALA A 122 15.82 -5.11 22.72
N THR A 123 16.60 -4.64 23.70
CA THR A 123 17.85 -5.29 24.13
C THR A 123 17.62 -6.58 24.92
N GLN A 124 16.41 -6.78 25.45
CA GLN A 124 16.07 -7.95 26.25
C GLN A 124 15.83 -9.17 25.36
N LYS A 125 16.26 -10.35 25.84
CA LYS A 125 16.07 -11.61 25.12
C LYS A 125 14.57 -11.88 24.92
N GLY A 126 14.17 -12.05 23.66
CA GLY A 126 12.79 -12.31 23.27
C GLY A 126 11.98 -11.06 22.92
N ALA A 127 12.42 -9.86 23.29
CA ALA A 127 11.73 -8.62 22.97
C ALA A 127 11.92 -8.20 21.49
N ASN A 128 10.87 -7.66 20.87
CA ASN A 128 10.92 -7.19 19.49
C ASN A 128 11.47 -5.76 19.34
N MET A 129 11.98 -5.43 18.15
CA MET A 129 12.59 -4.13 17.83
C MET A 129 11.60 -3.03 17.46
N PHE A 130 10.31 -3.35 17.34
CA PHE A 130 9.28 -2.44 16.83
C PHE A 130 8.42 -1.82 17.94
N GLY A 131 8.73 -2.12 19.21
CA GLY A 131 7.92 -1.68 20.35
C GLY A 131 6.51 -2.28 20.38
N TYR A 132 6.24 -3.29 19.55
CA TYR A 132 4.89 -3.87 19.44
C TYR A 132 4.57 -4.70 20.68
N GLY A 133 3.39 -4.47 21.25
CA GLY A 133 2.96 -5.13 22.49
C GLY A 133 3.70 -4.66 23.74
N ALA A 134 4.57 -3.65 23.67
CA ALA A 134 5.08 -2.97 24.86
C ALA A 134 4.04 -1.94 25.32
N PHE A 135 3.44 -2.13 26.49
CA PHE A 135 2.49 -1.18 27.08
C PHE A 135 3.12 -0.48 28.27
N ASP A 136 2.72 0.77 28.54
CA ASP A 136 3.20 1.54 29.69
C ASP A 136 3.04 0.79 31.04
N ASN A 137 2.02 -0.07 31.16
CA ASN A 137 1.74 -0.87 32.36
C ASN A 137 2.38 -2.27 32.36
N ASP A 138 2.89 -2.73 31.22
CA ASP A 138 3.61 -4.00 31.11
C ASP A 138 4.54 -3.99 29.88
N PRO A 139 5.75 -3.42 30.03
CA PRO A 139 6.73 -3.37 28.96
C PRO A 139 7.30 -4.74 28.58
N ASN A 140 7.12 -5.78 29.42
CA ASN A 140 7.65 -7.12 29.16
C ASN A 140 6.81 -7.91 28.14
N ASN A 141 5.59 -7.47 27.83
CA ASN A 141 4.74 -8.13 26.82
C ASN A 141 5.35 -8.15 25.42
N ALA A 142 6.28 -7.23 25.11
CA ALA A 142 7.04 -7.26 23.86
C ALA A 142 7.90 -8.53 23.71
N SER A 143 8.23 -9.23 24.81
CA SER A 143 9.01 -10.48 24.81
C SER A 143 8.24 -11.72 24.32
N ASN A 144 6.91 -11.60 24.18
CA ASN A 144 6.05 -12.65 23.65
C ASN A 144 5.99 -12.66 22.12
N PHE A 145 6.57 -11.65 21.46
CA PHE A 145 6.56 -11.49 20.01
C PHE A 145 7.99 -11.46 19.48
N ASN A 146 8.31 -12.32 18.52
CA ASN A 146 9.53 -12.15 17.73
C ASN A 146 9.37 -10.97 16.75
N ASP A 147 10.48 -10.52 16.16
CA ASP A 147 10.49 -9.32 15.29
C ASP A 147 9.51 -9.46 14.10
N GLU A 148 9.38 -10.65 13.50
CA GLU A 148 8.44 -10.92 12.42
C GLU A 148 6.98 -10.80 12.85
N LYS A 149 6.58 -11.46 13.95
CA LYS A 149 5.20 -11.34 14.48
C LYS A 149 4.89 -9.92 14.90
N ALA A 150 5.88 -9.21 15.44
CA ALA A 150 5.75 -7.83 15.83
C ALA A 150 5.50 -6.90 14.63
N VAL A 151 6.23 -7.06 13.51
CA VAL A 151 6.00 -6.21 12.32
C VAL A 151 4.65 -6.50 11.66
N VAL A 152 4.20 -7.76 11.67
CA VAL A 152 2.86 -8.15 11.18
C VAL A 152 1.76 -7.58 12.09
N GLY A 153 1.91 -7.69 13.41
CA GLY A 153 0.99 -7.12 14.39
C GLY A 153 0.93 -5.59 14.30
N LEU A 154 2.09 -4.93 14.19
CA LEU A 154 2.20 -3.49 13.98
C LEU A 154 1.45 -3.08 12.71
N THR A 155 1.60 -3.82 11.61
CA THR A 155 0.95 -3.46 10.35
C THR A 155 -0.57 -3.64 10.45
N THR A 156 -1.03 -4.79 10.94
CA THR A 156 -2.46 -5.10 11.05
C THR A 156 -3.20 -4.20 12.04
N GLN A 157 -2.62 -3.92 13.20
CA GLN A 157 -3.28 -3.16 14.26
C GLN A 157 -2.93 -1.68 14.22
N THR A 158 -1.63 -1.35 14.28
CA THR A 158 -1.20 0.05 14.39
C THR A 158 -1.40 0.81 13.10
N ILE A 159 -1.03 0.23 11.95
CA ILE A 159 -1.12 0.92 10.66
C ILE A 159 -2.56 0.85 10.13
N ILE A 160 -3.12 -0.35 9.99
CA ILE A 160 -4.44 -0.55 9.36
C ILE A 160 -5.59 -0.25 10.33
N ALA A 161 -5.77 -1.04 11.40
CA ALA A 161 -6.94 -0.90 12.27
C ALA A 161 -7.01 0.48 12.95
N ASN A 162 -5.86 1.04 13.30
CA ASN A 162 -5.75 2.35 13.92
C ASN A 162 -5.58 3.51 12.92
N LYS A 163 -5.67 3.26 11.61
CA LYS A 163 -5.66 4.27 10.53
C LYS A 163 -4.38 5.12 10.47
N ASN A 164 -3.22 4.58 10.84
CA ASN A 164 -1.93 5.28 10.81
C ASN A 164 -1.20 5.02 9.49
N GLU A 165 -1.92 5.19 8.38
CA GLU A 165 -1.45 4.80 7.05
C GLU A 165 -0.28 5.66 6.55
N THR A 166 -0.11 6.88 7.07
CA THR A 166 1.04 7.75 6.82
C THR A 166 1.73 8.19 8.12
N PHE A 167 2.99 8.61 8.05
CA PHE A 167 3.64 9.23 9.21
C PHE A 167 3.02 10.58 9.60
N LYS A 168 2.42 11.29 8.63
CA LYS A 168 1.61 12.47 8.90
C LYS A 168 0.38 12.16 9.74
N ASP A 169 -0.34 11.06 9.48
CA ASP A 169 -1.51 10.66 10.28
C ASP A 169 -1.12 10.42 11.74
N GLN A 170 0.06 9.85 11.96
CA GLN A 170 0.59 9.58 13.31
C GLN A 170 0.87 10.90 14.06
N ASP A 171 1.57 11.85 13.42
CA ASP A 171 1.83 13.17 13.99
C ASP A 171 0.54 13.98 14.22
N ASP A 172 -0.40 13.95 13.27
CA ASP A 172 -1.67 14.67 13.37
C ASP A 172 -2.51 14.14 14.52
N LYS A 173 -2.54 12.81 14.73
CA LYS A 173 -3.21 12.22 15.89
C LYS A 173 -2.52 12.53 17.20
N ALA A 174 -1.18 12.53 17.24
CA ALA A 174 -0.44 12.95 18.43
C ALA A 174 -0.77 14.40 18.81
N LYS A 175 -0.81 15.31 17.82
CA LYS A 175 -1.21 16.72 18.02
C LYS A 175 -2.68 16.84 18.44
N ALA A 176 -3.58 16.08 17.82
CA ALA A 176 -4.99 16.07 18.16
C ALA A 176 -5.23 15.56 19.60
N LEU A 177 -4.45 14.58 20.04
CA LEU A 177 -4.54 14.09 21.41
C LEU A 177 -4.04 15.16 22.39
N ALA A 178 -2.87 15.76 22.11
CA ALA A 178 -2.27 16.78 22.96
C ALA A 178 -3.13 18.05 23.11
N ASN A 179 -3.90 18.42 22.07
CA ASN A 179 -4.77 19.60 22.09
C ASN A 179 -6.24 19.28 22.45
N GLY A 180 -6.56 18.02 22.79
CA GLY A 180 -7.91 17.59 23.19
C GLY A 180 -8.93 17.49 22.06
N SER A 181 -8.51 17.53 20.79
CA SER A 181 -9.40 17.36 19.62
C SER A 181 -9.46 15.94 19.08
N TRP A 182 -8.66 15.02 19.62
CA TRP A 182 -8.71 13.60 19.23
C TRP A 182 -10.07 12.99 19.54
N ASN A 183 -10.55 12.15 18.63
CA ASN A 183 -11.75 11.36 18.85
C ASN A 183 -11.57 9.92 18.30
N PRO A 184 -12.33 8.94 18.81
CA PRO A 184 -12.15 7.53 18.43
C PRO A 184 -12.27 7.23 16.93
N SER A 185 -12.99 8.06 16.16
CA SER A 185 -13.14 7.84 14.71
C SER A 185 -11.83 8.07 13.94
N MET A 186 -10.88 8.81 14.53
CA MET A 186 -9.53 9.02 13.99
C MET A 186 -8.65 7.77 14.09
N GLY A 187 -9.05 6.77 14.88
CA GLY A 187 -8.25 5.58 15.17
C GLY A 187 -7.20 5.81 16.26
N GLY A 188 -6.50 4.73 16.63
CA GLY A 188 -5.52 4.74 17.72
C GLY A 188 -4.29 5.62 17.45
N VAL A 189 -3.79 6.25 18.51
CA VAL A 189 -2.57 7.05 18.52
C VAL A 189 -1.37 6.12 18.66
N TYR A 190 -0.37 6.25 17.77
CA TYR A 190 0.82 5.38 17.82
C TYR A 190 1.86 5.87 18.83
N PHE A 191 2.08 7.19 18.87
CA PHE A 191 2.93 7.87 19.85
C PHE A 191 2.30 9.20 20.22
N THR A 192 2.65 9.73 21.39
CA THR A 192 2.06 10.99 21.90
C THR A 192 2.98 12.19 21.77
N ALA A 193 4.22 11.98 21.34
CA ALA A 193 5.17 13.05 21.07
C ALA A 193 4.69 13.95 19.91
N THR A 194 4.65 15.27 20.15
CA THR A 194 4.24 16.28 19.16
C THR A 194 5.41 17.00 18.48
N ASN A 195 6.64 16.49 18.68
CA ASN A 195 7.89 17.09 18.21
C ASN A 195 8.31 16.64 16.80
N GLY A 196 7.35 16.24 15.95
CA GLY A 196 7.59 15.77 14.58
C GLY A 196 8.23 14.38 14.51
N THR A 197 7.79 13.46 15.38
CA THR A 197 8.34 12.09 15.42
C THR A 197 7.98 11.30 14.15
N GLY A 198 6.83 11.58 13.54
CA GLY A 198 6.48 11.09 12.20
C GLY A 198 7.41 11.65 11.11
N GLN A 199 7.65 12.97 11.11
CA GLN A 199 8.58 13.60 10.16
C GLN A 199 9.99 12.98 10.21
N LYS A 200 10.53 12.72 11.40
CA LYS A 200 11.85 12.08 11.54
C LYS A 200 11.90 10.68 10.93
N ARG A 201 10.83 9.89 11.01
CA ARG A 201 10.76 8.59 10.32
C ARG A 201 10.69 8.76 8.80
N ALA A 202 9.96 9.77 8.33
CA ALA A 202 9.92 10.13 6.90
C ALA A 202 11.30 10.57 6.37
N ASP A 203 12.10 11.25 7.19
CA ASP A 203 13.46 11.67 6.83
C ASP A 203 14.37 10.44 6.63
N VAL A 204 14.25 9.42 7.48
CA VAL A 204 14.95 8.13 7.30
C VAL A 204 14.51 7.44 6.00
N MET A 205 13.20 7.38 5.72
CA MET A 205 12.70 6.82 4.47
C MET A 205 13.24 7.57 3.25
N THR A 206 13.28 8.90 3.31
CA THR A 206 13.82 9.75 2.24
C THR A 206 15.30 9.47 2.01
N ALA A 207 16.09 9.34 3.08
CA ALA A 207 17.50 9.01 3.00
C ALA A 207 17.75 7.62 2.37
N LEU A 208 16.94 6.63 2.75
CA LEU A 208 17.02 5.29 2.17
C LEU A 208 16.58 5.27 0.70
N ASP A 209 15.52 5.98 0.32
CA ASP A 209 15.08 6.08 -1.08
C ASP A 209 16.16 6.71 -1.97
N LYS A 210 16.78 7.78 -1.48
CA LYS A 210 17.92 8.41 -2.14
C LYS A 210 19.11 7.44 -2.24
N TRP A 211 19.41 6.71 -1.17
CA TRP A 211 20.48 5.70 -1.19
C TRP A 211 20.21 4.64 -2.27
N ILE A 212 18.98 4.14 -2.38
CA ILE A 212 18.58 3.18 -3.42
C ILE A 212 18.84 3.76 -4.82
N ASP A 213 18.43 5.01 -5.08
CA ASP A 213 18.68 5.68 -6.36
C ASP A 213 20.18 5.82 -6.67
N ASP A 214 20.97 6.23 -5.69
CA ASP A 214 22.43 6.39 -5.84
C ASP A 214 23.16 5.04 -6.01
N HIS A 215 22.51 3.92 -5.67
CA HIS A 215 23.07 2.55 -5.71
C HIS A 215 22.31 1.65 -6.70
N GLY A 216 22.14 2.14 -7.93
CA GLY A 216 21.62 1.37 -9.06
C GLY A 216 20.09 1.44 -9.25
N GLY A 217 19.38 2.13 -8.36
CA GLY A 217 17.94 2.29 -8.44
C GLY A 217 17.17 0.96 -8.37
N THR A 218 15.98 0.96 -8.93
CA THR A 218 15.12 -0.22 -8.99
C THR A 218 14.50 -0.34 -10.38
N PRO A 219 14.27 -1.57 -10.89
CA PRO A 219 13.51 -1.74 -12.12
C PRO A 219 12.06 -1.29 -11.96
N ASP A 220 11.40 -1.02 -13.07
CA ASP A 220 9.94 -0.88 -13.08
C ASP A 220 9.30 -2.24 -12.76
N PRO A 221 8.19 -2.28 -12.00
CA PRO A 221 7.45 -3.51 -11.75
C PRO A 221 6.93 -4.12 -13.07
N PRO A 222 6.89 -5.46 -13.23
CA PRO A 222 6.46 -6.14 -14.45
C PRO A 222 5.04 -5.76 -14.92
N CYS A 223 4.17 -5.39 -13.98
CA CYS A 223 2.79 -4.96 -14.22
C CYS A 223 2.60 -3.43 -14.24
N GLY A 224 3.69 -2.66 -14.18
CA GLY A 224 3.64 -1.21 -13.96
C GLY A 224 3.28 -0.82 -12.53
N TYR A 225 3.42 0.46 -12.21
CA TYR A 225 3.04 1.00 -10.90
C TYR A 225 1.51 0.94 -10.72
N GLY A 226 1.06 0.70 -9.50
CA GLY A 226 -0.34 0.36 -9.19
C GLY A 226 -0.45 -0.88 -8.31
N ALA A 227 -1.65 -1.43 -8.12
CA ALA A 227 -1.82 -2.48 -7.11
C ALA A 227 -0.97 -3.73 -7.37
N ILE A 228 -0.35 -4.26 -6.32
CA ILE A 228 0.37 -5.54 -6.31
C ILE A 228 -0.69 -6.65 -6.35
N GLY A 229 -0.48 -7.68 -7.17
CA GLY A 229 -1.46 -8.73 -7.47
C GLY A 229 -2.36 -9.16 -6.30
N GLY A 230 -3.59 -8.65 -6.28
CA GLY A 230 -4.70 -9.07 -5.42
C GLY A 230 -4.67 -8.51 -3.98
N VAL A 231 -5.68 -7.65 -3.68
CA VAL A 231 -6.20 -7.24 -2.36
C VAL A 231 -5.80 -5.83 -1.82
N VAL A 232 -6.62 -4.84 -2.23
CA VAL A 232 -7.22 -3.70 -1.49
C VAL A 232 -6.33 -2.64 -0.79
N GLY A 233 -6.46 -1.40 -1.29
CA GLY A 233 -6.46 -0.17 -0.47
C GLY A 233 -5.22 0.74 -0.52
N GLY A 234 -5.24 1.79 -1.36
CA GLY A 234 -4.17 2.81 -1.37
C GLY A 234 -3.91 3.58 -2.68
N GLY A 235 -4.95 3.89 -3.47
CA GLY A 235 -4.85 4.73 -4.68
C GLY A 235 -5.71 4.19 -5.83
N ALA A 236 -6.68 4.97 -6.32
CA ALA A 236 -7.65 4.62 -7.36
C ALA A 236 -8.65 3.48 -7.06
N ILE A 237 -8.21 2.27 -6.64
CA ILE A 237 -9.13 1.13 -6.41
C ILE A 237 -9.88 1.23 -5.08
N GLY A 238 -9.32 1.92 -4.08
CA GLY A 238 -10.01 2.12 -2.79
C GLY A 238 -11.39 2.78 -2.93
N ILE A 239 -11.60 3.56 -4.00
CA ILE A 239 -12.89 4.17 -4.35
C ILE A 239 -13.94 3.10 -4.71
N LEU A 240 -13.51 2.01 -5.35
CA LEU A 240 -14.39 0.89 -5.70
C LEU A 240 -14.63 -0.05 -4.51
N ASP A 241 -13.66 -0.20 -3.62
CA ASP A 241 -13.83 -0.94 -2.38
C ASP A 241 -14.89 -0.31 -1.46
N GLN A 242 -14.98 1.03 -1.43
CA GLN A 242 -16.00 1.76 -0.66
C GLN A 242 -17.45 1.49 -1.14
N VAL A 243 -17.62 1.11 -2.40
CA VAL A 243 -18.92 0.85 -3.01
C VAL A 243 -19.16 -0.64 -3.30
N ALA A 244 -18.25 -1.52 -2.90
CA ALA A 244 -18.42 -2.95 -3.02
C ALA A 244 -19.68 -3.41 -2.26
N GLY A 245 -20.47 -4.29 -2.87
CA GLY A 245 -21.76 -4.73 -2.32
C GLY A 245 -22.89 -3.69 -2.43
N GLN A 246 -22.64 -2.49 -2.96
CA GLN A 246 -23.66 -1.49 -3.23
C GLN A 246 -24.04 -1.49 -4.71
N ARG A 247 -25.28 -1.08 -5.02
CA ARG A 247 -25.71 -0.86 -6.41
C ARG A 247 -25.46 0.60 -6.77
N ILE A 248 -24.66 0.85 -7.80
CA ILE A 248 -24.27 2.22 -8.20
C ILE A 248 -24.96 2.62 -9.51
N GLY A 249 -25.54 3.83 -9.52
CA GLY A 249 -26.28 4.35 -10.67
C GLY A 249 -27.42 3.42 -11.09
N SER A 250 -27.48 3.07 -12.38
CA SER A 250 -28.49 2.14 -12.92
C SER A 250 -28.30 0.68 -12.47
N GLY A 251 -27.20 0.34 -11.80
CA GLY A 251 -26.81 -1.04 -11.48
C GLY A 251 -26.23 -1.83 -12.66
N GLN A 252 -25.94 -1.15 -13.77
CA GLN A 252 -25.36 -1.73 -14.98
C GLN A 252 -23.84 -1.53 -14.98
N CYS A 253 -23.12 -2.34 -15.76
CA CYS A 253 -21.66 -2.32 -15.82
C CYS A 253 -21.10 -0.94 -16.20
N TYR A 254 -21.82 -0.28 -17.12
CA TYR A 254 -21.55 1.08 -17.55
C TYR A 254 -21.55 2.09 -16.39
N ALA A 255 -22.52 1.98 -15.47
CA ALA A 255 -22.65 2.92 -14.37
C ALA A 255 -21.48 2.82 -13.37
N LEU A 256 -20.91 1.63 -13.18
CA LEU A 256 -19.73 1.46 -12.32
C LEU A 256 -18.51 2.09 -12.98
N THR A 257 -18.33 1.82 -14.27
CA THR A 257 -17.23 2.37 -15.06
C THR A 257 -17.30 3.89 -15.12
N SER A 258 -18.51 4.45 -15.29
CA SER A 258 -18.74 5.89 -15.24
C SER A 258 -18.42 6.49 -13.87
N TYR A 259 -18.88 5.85 -12.80
CA TYR A 259 -18.57 6.29 -11.43
C TYR A 259 -17.05 6.31 -11.19
N TYR A 260 -16.36 5.26 -11.60
CA TYR A 260 -14.90 5.18 -11.49
C TYR A 260 -14.20 6.31 -12.27
N ALA A 261 -14.54 6.49 -13.55
CA ALA A 261 -13.96 7.53 -14.39
C ALA A 261 -14.20 8.94 -13.81
N GLU A 262 -15.39 9.21 -13.28
CA GLU A 262 -15.72 10.47 -12.60
C GLU A 262 -14.82 10.70 -11.39
N LYS A 263 -14.71 9.71 -10.50
CA LYS A 263 -13.90 9.81 -9.29
C LYS A 263 -12.40 9.91 -9.58
N MET A 264 -11.96 9.37 -10.71
CA MET A 264 -10.60 9.50 -11.23
C MET A 264 -10.36 10.81 -12.01
N GLY A 265 -11.31 11.76 -11.99
CA GLY A 265 -11.13 13.09 -12.56
C GLY A 265 -11.34 13.20 -14.08
N PHE A 266 -11.83 12.14 -14.73
CA PHE A 266 -12.26 12.21 -16.14
C PHE A 266 -13.58 12.97 -16.27
N GLY A 267 -14.54 12.64 -15.40
CA GLY A 267 -15.93 13.06 -15.46
C GLY A 267 -16.87 11.87 -15.72
N ALA A 268 -18.17 12.07 -15.49
CA ALA A 268 -19.16 11.04 -15.76
C ALA A 268 -19.25 10.72 -17.26
N LEU A 269 -19.30 9.44 -17.60
CA LEU A 269 -19.44 8.97 -18.97
C LEU A 269 -20.90 9.13 -19.40
N SER A 270 -21.15 10.09 -20.29
CA SER A 270 -22.48 10.39 -20.83
C SER A 270 -22.50 10.28 -22.36
N GLY A 271 -23.64 9.90 -22.94
CA GLY A 271 -23.83 9.82 -24.40
C GLY A 271 -23.33 8.55 -25.11
N GLY A 272 -22.61 7.66 -24.41
CA GLY A 272 -22.27 6.32 -24.92
C GLY A 272 -23.42 5.33 -24.72
N ILE A 273 -23.57 4.38 -25.65
CA ILE A 273 -24.66 3.39 -25.65
C ILE A 273 -24.15 1.99 -25.26
N ALA A 274 -22.95 1.61 -25.68
CA ALA A 274 -22.44 0.25 -25.53
C ALA A 274 -21.12 0.21 -24.75
N ALA A 275 -21.03 -0.70 -23.78
CA ALA A 275 -19.83 -0.92 -22.98
C ALA A 275 -18.59 -1.25 -23.84
N ALA A 276 -18.76 -2.03 -24.92
CA ALA A 276 -17.67 -2.35 -25.85
C ALA A 276 -17.05 -1.13 -26.54
N ASP A 277 -17.80 -0.03 -26.65
CA ASP A 277 -17.43 1.16 -27.41
C ASP A 277 -16.83 2.28 -26.54
N ILE A 278 -16.84 2.14 -25.21
CA ILE A 278 -16.34 3.15 -24.24
C ILE A 278 -14.94 3.68 -24.61
N GLY A 279 -14.04 2.81 -25.08
CA GLY A 279 -12.69 3.22 -25.49
C GLY A 279 -12.62 4.23 -26.64
N LYS A 280 -13.62 4.26 -27.53
CA LYS A 280 -13.69 5.20 -28.67
C LYS A 280 -14.74 6.30 -28.51
N ASP A 281 -15.73 6.11 -27.64
CA ASP A 281 -16.84 7.05 -27.45
C ASP A 281 -16.41 8.36 -26.80
N TYR A 282 -15.26 8.37 -26.11
CA TYR A 282 -14.79 9.50 -25.33
C TYR A 282 -13.37 9.95 -25.72
N ASN A 283 -13.11 11.26 -25.63
CA ASN A 283 -11.77 11.81 -25.80
C ASN A 283 -10.94 11.63 -24.51
N TRP A 284 -10.57 10.38 -24.23
CA TRP A 284 -9.73 9.98 -23.10
C TRP A 284 -8.43 10.79 -22.99
N ALA A 285 -7.79 11.03 -24.14
CA ALA A 285 -6.53 11.77 -24.22
C ALA A 285 -6.64 13.22 -23.72
N ALA A 286 -7.81 13.86 -23.83
CA ALA A 286 -8.03 15.22 -23.31
C ALA A 286 -7.85 15.35 -21.79
N LYS A 287 -7.90 14.23 -21.07
CA LYS A 287 -7.69 14.14 -19.62
C LYS A 287 -6.44 13.32 -19.27
N GLY A 288 -5.57 13.05 -20.24
CA GLY A 288 -4.33 12.31 -20.05
C GLY A 288 -4.49 10.80 -19.91
N TRP A 289 -5.69 10.25 -20.18
CA TRP A 289 -5.91 8.80 -20.22
C TRP A 289 -5.40 8.23 -21.54
N GLN A 290 -4.86 7.02 -21.50
CA GLN A 290 -4.36 6.32 -22.68
C GLN A 290 -5.29 5.16 -23.05
N VAL A 291 -5.70 5.08 -24.32
CA VAL A 291 -6.53 3.99 -24.83
C VAL A 291 -5.67 3.02 -25.64
N ILE A 292 -5.81 1.73 -25.37
CA ILE A 292 -5.32 0.64 -26.22
C ILE A 292 -6.53 -0.05 -26.83
N THR A 293 -6.70 0.08 -28.15
CA THR A 293 -7.75 -0.60 -28.90
C THR A 293 -7.27 -1.97 -29.38
N ASP A 294 -8.17 -2.97 -29.36
CA ASP A 294 -7.93 -4.35 -29.80
C ASP A 294 -6.58 -4.94 -29.32
N PRO A 295 -6.34 -4.95 -27.99
CA PRO A 295 -5.05 -5.34 -27.42
C PRO A 295 -4.68 -6.79 -27.78
N LYS A 296 -3.44 -6.98 -28.27
CA LYS A 296 -2.91 -8.31 -28.68
C LYS A 296 -2.14 -9.05 -27.60
N ALA A 297 -1.73 -8.33 -26.56
CA ALA A 297 -1.02 -8.88 -25.42
C ALA A 297 -1.54 -8.21 -24.16
N MET A 298 -1.40 -8.90 -23.03
CA MET A 298 -1.80 -8.38 -21.73
C MET A 298 -0.82 -7.30 -21.28
N LYS A 299 -1.19 -6.04 -21.52
CA LYS A 299 -0.50 -4.83 -21.01
C LYS A 299 -1.33 -4.14 -19.92
N MET A 300 -2.24 -4.90 -19.32
CA MET A 300 -3.18 -4.40 -18.32
C MET A 300 -2.48 -4.08 -17.03
N LYS A 301 -2.99 -3.07 -16.35
CA LYS A 301 -2.54 -2.60 -15.05
C LYS A 301 -3.74 -2.46 -14.13
N THR A 302 -3.48 -2.51 -12.84
CA THR A 302 -4.52 -2.18 -11.86
C THR A 302 -4.98 -0.73 -12.05
N GLY A 303 -6.29 -0.51 -12.01
CA GLY A 303 -6.93 0.77 -12.29
C GLY A 303 -7.38 0.93 -13.74
N ASP A 304 -7.00 0.04 -14.64
CA ASP A 304 -7.47 0.11 -16.02
C ASP A 304 -8.98 -0.12 -16.09
N ILE A 305 -9.64 0.62 -16.98
CA ILE A 305 -10.97 0.23 -17.46
C ILE A 305 -10.77 -0.79 -18.57
N ILE A 306 -11.43 -1.94 -18.47
CA ILE A 306 -11.43 -2.98 -19.50
C ILE A 306 -12.82 -3.08 -20.13
N ASN A 307 -12.87 -3.01 -21.46
CA ASN A 307 -14.08 -3.15 -22.24
C ASN A 307 -14.02 -4.45 -23.05
N PHE A 308 -15.03 -5.29 -22.90
CA PHE A 308 -15.16 -6.57 -23.61
C PHE A 308 -16.00 -6.41 -24.88
N LYS A 309 -15.61 -7.12 -25.93
CA LYS A 309 -16.32 -7.20 -27.20
C LYS A 309 -17.70 -7.83 -27.00
N ARG A 310 -18.62 -7.41 -27.85
CA ARG A 310 -19.90 -8.09 -28.06
C ARG A 310 -19.66 -9.56 -28.39
N GLY A 311 -20.31 -10.47 -27.66
CA GLY A 311 -20.11 -11.91 -27.84
C GLY A 311 -18.73 -12.44 -27.40
N GLY A 312 -17.92 -11.64 -26.71
CA GLY A 312 -16.67 -12.08 -26.10
C GLY A 312 -16.90 -13.10 -24.98
N LEU A 313 -15.83 -13.70 -24.47
CA LEU A 313 -15.86 -14.67 -23.38
C LEU A 313 -15.18 -14.13 -22.13
N ILE A 314 -15.82 -14.29 -20.98
CA ILE A 314 -15.26 -14.04 -19.64
C ILE A 314 -15.50 -15.28 -18.79
N ASN A 315 -14.44 -15.85 -18.21
CA ASN A 315 -14.51 -16.99 -17.32
C ASN A 315 -14.40 -16.53 -15.87
N TYR A 316 -15.44 -16.79 -15.08
CA TYR A 316 -15.48 -16.59 -13.64
C TYR A 316 -15.14 -17.94 -12.97
N GLY A 317 -13.85 -18.16 -12.68
CA GLY A 317 -13.34 -19.47 -12.27
C GLY A 317 -13.57 -20.52 -13.36
N SER A 318 -14.22 -21.64 -13.01
CA SER A 318 -14.52 -22.73 -13.95
C SER A 318 -15.74 -22.45 -14.85
N PHE A 319 -16.39 -21.27 -14.73
CA PHE A 319 -17.62 -20.96 -15.45
C PHE A 319 -17.42 -19.85 -16.49
N GLY A 320 -17.54 -20.20 -17.78
CA GLY A 320 -17.46 -19.27 -18.91
C GLY A 320 -18.81 -18.61 -19.21
N VAL A 321 -18.79 -17.29 -19.38
CA VAL A 321 -19.95 -16.47 -19.76
C VAL A 321 -19.68 -15.78 -21.09
N THR A 322 -20.63 -15.88 -22.01
CA THR A 322 -20.63 -15.07 -23.23
C THR A 322 -21.17 -13.67 -22.92
N VAL A 323 -20.36 -12.67 -23.22
CA VAL A 323 -20.68 -11.25 -23.08
C VAL A 323 -21.82 -10.87 -24.01
N ASP A 324 -22.69 -9.96 -23.55
CA ASP A 324 -23.86 -9.48 -24.31
C ASP A 324 -23.51 -9.10 -25.75
N GLY A 325 -24.26 -9.68 -26.71
CA GLY A 325 -24.02 -9.53 -28.15
C GLY A 325 -24.36 -8.14 -28.70
N THR A 326 -25.07 -7.31 -27.94
CA THR A 326 -25.53 -5.98 -28.37
C THR A 326 -24.64 -4.88 -27.78
N TYR A 327 -24.33 -4.95 -26.49
CA TYR A 327 -23.70 -3.86 -25.73
C TYR A 327 -22.26 -4.16 -25.30
N GLY A 328 -21.85 -5.43 -25.21
CA GLY A 328 -20.57 -5.78 -24.60
C GLY A 328 -20.63 -5.78 -23.07
N HIS A 329 -19.46 -5.72 -22.43
CA HIS A 329 -19.32 -5.58 -20.96
C HIS A 329 -18.15 -4.68 -20.60
N THR A 330 -18.17 -4.07 -19.42
CA THR A 330 -17.08 -3.23 -18.92
C THR A 330 -16.87 -3.43 -17.43
N GLY A 331 -15.66 -3.20 -16.96
CA GLY A 331 -15.34 -3.13 -15.54
C GLY A 331 -13.98 -2.49 -15.31
N VAL A 332 -13.55 -2.49 -14.05
CA VAL A 332 -12.27 -1.90 -13.63
C VAL A 332 -11.36 -3.00 -13.10
N VAL A 333 -10.12 -3.02 -13.55
CA VAL A 333 -9.10 -3.98 -13.14
C VAL A 333 -8.66 -3.65 -11.72
N GLY A 334 -9.00 -4.50 -10.77
CA GLY A 334 -8.60 -4.43 -9.37
C GLY A 334 -7.24 -5.04 -9.06
N GLY A 335 -6.64 -5.76 -10.02
CA GLY A 335 -5.41 -6.50 -9.87
C GLY A 335 -5.13 -7.35 -11.10
N VAL A 336 -3.86 -7.62 -11.38
CA VAL A 336 -3.41 -8.53 -12.44
C VAL A 336 -2.57 -9.63 -11.80
N ASN A 337 -2.99 -10.88 -11.97
CA ASN A 337 -2.32 -12.05 -11.42
C ASN A 337 -1.19 -12.52 -12.35
N ALA A 338 -0.25 -13.28 -11.80
CA ALA A 338 0.92 -13.79 -12.54
C ALA A 338 0.54 -14.72 -13.71
N ASP A 339 -0.62 -15.40 -13.63
CA ASP A 339 -1.15 -16.27 -14.67
C ASP A 339 -1.92 -15.53 -15.78
N GLY A 340 -2.01 -14.19 -15.69
CA GLY A 340 -2.77 -13.36 -16.62
C GLY A 340 -4.27 -13.31 -16.34
N SER A 341 -4.78 -13.95 -15.29
CA SER A 341 -6.12 -13.63 -14.80
C SER A 341 -6.11 -12.25 -14.13
N ILE A 342 -7.29 -11.62 -14.04
CA ILE A 342 -7.43 -10.32 -13.40
C ILE A 342 -8.44 -10.39 -12.27
N VAL A 343 -8.31 -9.50 -11.31
CA VAL A 343 -9.41 -9.17 -10.41
C VAL A 343 -10.24 -8.09 -11.08
N LEU A 344 -11.53 -8.34 -11.32
CA LEU A 344 -12.45 -7.43 -11.99
C LEU A 344 -13.46 -6.87 -11.00
N TYR A 345 -13.57 -5.55 -10.93
CA TYR A 345 -14.72 -4.86 -10.37
C TYR A 345 -15.75 -4.63 -11.46
N ASP A 346 -16.93 -5.23 -11.31
CA ASP A 346 -18.05 -5.06 -12.22
C ASP A 346 -19.41 -5.06 -11.49
N GLN A 347 -20.47 -4.71 -12.20
CA GLN A 347 -21.85 -4.81 -11.71
C GLN A 347 -22.77 -5.10 -12.91
N ASN A 348 -23.66 -6.11 -12.86
CA ASN A 348 -24.62 -6.37 -13.97
C ASN A 348 -25.71 -7.44 -13.68
N PRO A 349 -27.02 -7.11 -13.69
CA PRO A 349 -27.66 -6.18 -12.76
C PRO A 349 -27.55 -6.75 -11.33
N LYS A 350 -26.40 -6.52 -10.71
CA LYS A 350 -26.07 -6.96 -9.36
C LYS A 350 -25.34 -5.81 -8.66
N PRO A 351 -25.22 -5.83 -7.32
CA PRO A 351 -24.31 -4.90 -6.65
C PRO A 351 -22.88 -5.05 -7.18
N VAL A 352 -22.07 -4.01 -6.97
CA VAL A 352 -20.65 -4.02 -7.32
C VAL A 352 -19.99 -5.23 -6.69
N SER A 353 -19.37 -6.05 -7.53
CA SER A 353 -18.71 -7.29 -7.15
C SER A 353 -17.24 -7.21 -7.52
N LYS A 354 -16.42 -7.99 -6.81
CA LYS A 354 -15.00 -8.15 -7.07
C LYS A 354 -14.74 -9.63 -7.29
N THR A 355 -14.39 -10.00 -8.52
CA THR A 355 -14.22 -11.42 -8.88
C THR A 355 -12.98 -11.62 -9.72
N THR A 356 -12.24 -12.70 -9.47
CA THR A 356 -11.12 -13.11 -10.34
C THR A 356 -11.67 -13.73 -11.62
N VAL A 357 -11.26 -13.21 -12.77
CA VAL A 357 -11.70 -13.65 -14.09
C VAL A 357 -10.53 -13.92 -15.02
N SER A 358 -10.72 -14.85 -15.96
CA SER A 358 -9.82 -15.03 -17.11
C SER A 358 -10.61 -14.89 -18.41
N PHE A 359 -9.93 -14.55 -19.49
CA PHE A 359 -10.56 -14.37 -20.80
C PHE A 359 -9.50 -14.48 -21.90
N PRO A 360 -9.87 -14.90 -23.12
CA PRO A 360 -8.97 -14.78 -24.25
C PRO A 360 -8.86 -13.32 -24.66
N MET A 361 -7.65 -12.84 -24.95
CA MET A 361 -7.42 -11.44 -25.37
C MET A 361 -8.23 -11.03 -26.60
N SER A 362 -8.61 -11.99 -27.45
CA SER A 362 -9.53 -11.75 -28.58
C SER A 362 -10.89 -11.19 -28.15
N SER A 363 -11.31 -11.39 -26.90
CA SER A 363 -12.55 -10.88 -26.31
C SER A 363 -12.48 -9.45 -25.82
N VAL A 364 -11.29 -8.82 -25.80
CA VAL A 364 -11.11 -7.45 -25.29
C VAL A 364 -11.23 -6.44 -26.43
N ALA A 365 -12.14 -5.49 -26.29
CA ALA A 365 -12.36 -4.41 -27.27
C ALA A 365 -11.35 -3.27 -27.06
N SER A 366 -11.16 -2.87 -25.81
CA SER A 366 -10.17 -1.85 -25.43
C SER A 366 -9.79 -1.94 -23.96
N ILE A 367 -8.61 -1.40 -23.65
CA ILE A 367 -8.11 -1.14 -22.30
C ILE A 367 -7.84 0.36 -22.21
N ILE A 368 -8.22 0.99 -21.10
CA ILE A 368 -8.05 2.42 -20.90
C ILE A 368 -7.27 2.63 -19.60
N HIS A 369 -6.05 3.16 -19.74
CA HIS A 369 -5.16 3.45 -18.63
C HIS A 369 -5.47 4.83 -18.05
N PRO A 370 -5.71 4.94 -16.72
CA PRO A 370 -5.76 6.24 -16.07
C PRO A 370 -4.38 6.93 -16.09
N PRO A 371 -4.33 8.26 -16.06
CA PRO A 371 -3.08 9.01 -15.92
C PRO A 371 -2.38 8.67 -14.59
N ALA A 372 -1.05 8.62 -14.61
CA ALA A 372 -0.26 8.42 -13.39
C ALA A 372 -0.46 9.63 -12.44
N GLY A 373 -0.98 9.39 -11.23
CA GLY A 373 -1.02 10.41 -10.17
C GLY A 373 -2.30 11.25 -10.07
N THR A 374 -3.47 10.73 -10.40
CA THR A 374 -4.73 11.41 -10.03
C THR A 374 -4.97 11.31 -8.53
N LYS A 375 -5.08 12.50 -7.94
CA LYS A 375 -5.08 12.87 -6.52
C LYS A 375 -6.08 12.12 -5.64
#